data_AF-A0A3S0D7A6-F1
#
_entry.id   AF-A0A3S0D7A6-F1
#
_cell.length_a   1.000
_cell.length_b   1.000
_cell.length_c   1.000
_cell.angle_alpha   90.00
_cell.angle_beta   90.00
_cell.angle_gamma   90.00
#
_symmetry.space_group_name_H-M   'P 1'
#
loop_
_entity.id
_entity.type
_entity.pdbx_description
1 polymer ?
#
loop_
_entity_poly.entity_id
_entity_poly.type
_entity_poly.pdbx_seq_one_letter_code
_entity_poly.pdbx_strand_id
1 'polypeptide(L)'
;MSQKKFTWEEVNNKFNLFEKKFKENVFDPTLIYMFDDFDKIVINSDFTRDQMLIIRDKIINLRKLFTNKQKELVQMGVKAISKSKQVTTYINNANYKNK
;
A
#
# COMPACT_ATOMS: atom_id res chain seq x y z
N MET A 1 0.03 31.87 -6.67
CA MET A 1 -0.96 30.87 -7.12
C MET A 1 -1.90 30.62 -5.95
N SER A 2 -3.20 30.90 -6.07
CA SER A 2 -4.15 30.53 -5.01
C SER A 2 -4.16 29.02 -4.87
N GLN A 3 -3.78 28.50 -3.71
CA GLN A 3 -3.94 27.10 -3.37
C GLN A 3 -5.43 26.76 -3.46
N LYS A 4 -5.81 25.86 -4.37
CA LYS A 4 -7.18 25.41 -4.50
C LYS A 4 -7.59 24.71 -3.20
N LYS A 5 -8.52 25.31 -2.45
CA LYS A 5 -9.14 24.66 -1.28
C LYS A 5 -10.00 23.49 -1.75
N PHE A 6 -9.84 22.33 -1.13
CA PHE A 6 -10.66 21.15 -1.42
C PHE A 6 -11.84 21.10 -0.46
N THR A 7 -13.00 20.72 -0.98
CA THR A 7 -14.18 20.44 -0.16
C THR A 7 -14.04 19.08 0.53
N TRP A 8 -14.75 18.91 1.64
CA TRP A 8 -14.79 17.63 2.37
C TRP A 8 -15.16 16.44 1.48
N GLU A 9 -16.14 16.62 0.59
CA GLU A 9 -16.59 15.57 -0.31
C GLU A 9 -15.49 15.14 -1.30
N GLU A 10 -14.75 16.10 -1.86
CA GLU A 10 -13.62 15.81 -2.75
C GLU A 10 -12.51 15.04 -2.02
N VAL A 11 -12.21 15.43 -0.77
CA VAL A 11 -11.20 14.74 0.06
C VAL A 11 -11.64 13.32 0.37
N ASN A 12 -12.88 13.14 0.81
CA ASN A 12 -13.43 11.82 1.14
C ASN A 12 -13.45 10.90 -0.10
N ASN A 13 -13.83 11.44 -1.26
CA ASN A 13 -13.82 10.71 -2.52
C ASN A 13 -12.40 10.28 -2.93
N LYS A 14 -11.40 11.15 -2.76
CA LYS A 14 -9.99 10.79 -3.02
C LYS A 14 -9.51 9.68 -2.08
N PHE A 15 -9.85 9.72 -0.78
CA PHE A 15 -9.53 8.63 0.15
C PHE A 15 -10.18 7.31 -0.27
N ASN A 16 -11.47 7.34 -0.61
CA ASN A 16 -12.19 6.14 -1.04
C ASN A 16 -11.61 5.56 -2.33
N LEU A 17 -11.24 6.42 -3.29
CA LEU A 17 -10.60 6.01 -4.54
C LEU A 17 -9.24 5.37 -4.28
N PHE A 18 -8.44 5.94 -3.38
CA PHE A 18 -7.15 5.35 -2.99
C PHE A 18 -7.34 3.98 -2.35
N GLU A 19 -8.24 3.84 -1.39
CA GLU A 19 -8.52 2.55 -0.75
C GLU A 19 -8.95 1.49 -1.76
N LYS A 20 -9.78 1.86 -2.74
CA LYS A 20 -10.21 0.98 -3.82
C LYS A 20 -9.02 0.53 -4.67
N LYS A 21 -8.23 1.48 -5.19
CA LYS A 21 -7.05 1.18 -6.02
C LYS A 21 -6.02 0.35 -5.27
N PHE A 22 -5.79 0.65 -4.00
CA PHE A 22 -4.87 -0.11 -3.15
C PHE A 22 -5.30 -1.57 -2.99
N LYS A 23 -6.61 -1.82 -2.81
CA LYS A 23 -7.16 -3.18 -2.72
C LYS A 23 -7.08 -3.93 -4.04
N GLU A 24 -7.28 -3.25 -5.17
CA GLU A 24 -7.23 -3.85 -6.51
C GLU A 24 -5.80 -4.18 -6.95
N ASN A 25 -4.87 -3.23 -6.80
CA ASN A 25 -3.48 -3.41 -7.19
C ASN A 25 -2.53 -2.57 -6.31
N VAL A 26 -1.91 -3.22 -5.33
CA VAL A 26 -0.95 -2.58 -4.42
C VAL A 26 0.34 -2.10 -5.11
N PHE A 27 0.61 -2.56 -6.33
CA PHE A 27 1.80 -2.19 -7.10
C PHE A 27 1.52 -1.05 -8.09
N ASP A 28 0.32 -0.47 -8.08
CA ASP A 28 0.00 0.68 -8.91
C ASP A 28 0.91 1.86 -8.51
N PRO A 29 1.79 2.35 -9.41
CA PRO A 29 2.72 3.44 -9.10
C PRO A 29 2.01 4.76 -8.83
N THR A 30 0.74 4.91 -9.24
CA THR A 30 -0.07 6.10 -8.97
C THR A 30 -0.43 6.24 -7.49
N LEU A 31 -0.39 5.16 -6.71
CA LEU A 31 -0.72 5.17 -5.28
C LEU A 31 0.22 6.09 -4.48
N ILE A 32 1.50 6.16 -4.83
CA ILE A 32 2.47 7.02 -4.13
C ILE A 32 2.07 8.50 -4.28
N TYR A 33 1.76 8.93 -5.50
CA TYR A 33 1.34 10.30 -5.77
C TYR A 33 -0.01 10.65 -5.11
N MET A 34 -0.95 9.69 -5.09
CA MET A 34 -2.22 9.87 -4.39
C MET A 34 -2.02 10.04 -2.88
N PHE A 35 -1.03 9.36 -2.30
CA PHE A 35 -0.72 9.48 -0.87
C PHE A 35 -0.11 10.84 -0.55
N ASP A 36 0.88 11.29 -1.31
CA ASP A 36 1.51 12.61 -1.15
C ASP A 36 0.50 13.76 -1.29
N ASP A 37 -0.52 13.57 -2.13
CA ASP A 37 -1.61 14.53 -2.30
C ASP A 37 -2.48 14.65 -1.04
N PHE A 38 -2.63 13.60 -0.23
CA PHE A 38 -3.47 13.68 0.97
C PHE A 38 -2.93 14.65 2.01
N ASP A 39 -1.62 14.61 2.30
CA ASP A 39 -1.02 15.53 3.27
C ASP A 39 -1.17 16.99 2.81
N LYS A 40 -0.97 17.25 1.51
CA LYS A 40 -1.17 18.58 0.93
C LYS A 40 -2.62 19.04 1.03
N ILE A 41 -3.57 18.15 0.79
CA ILE A 41 -5.01 18.45 0.84
C ILE A 41 -5.45 18.74 2.28
N VAL A 42 -5.00 17.95 3.24
CA VAL A 42 -5.37 18.09 4.66
C VAL A 42 -4.78 19.35 5.27
N ILE A 43 -3.53 19.70 4.96
CA ILE A 43 -2.86 20.90 5.51
C ILE A 43 -3.48 22.20 4.95
N ASN A 44 -3.97 22.18 3.71
CA ASN A 44 -4.45 23.39 3.03
C ASN A 44 -5.98 23.58 3.09
N SER A 45 -6.68 22.84 3.95
CA SER A 45 -8.15 22.86 4.02
C SER A 45 -8.65 23.09 5.44
N ASP A 46 -9.70 23.89 5.58
CA ASP A 46 -10.35 24.19 6.87
C ASP A 46 -11.43 23.14 7.15
N PHE A 47 -11.06 22.03 7.79
CA PHE A 47 -12.00 20.97 8.18
C PHE A 47 -12.52 21.15 9.61
N THR A 48 -13.77 20.73 9.83
CA THR A 48 -14.33 20.66 11.17
C THR A 48 -13.62 19.59 12.00
N ARG A 49 -13.78 19.65 13.33
CA ARG A 49 -13.23 18.63 14.24
C ARG A 49 -13.68 17.22 13.86
N ASP A 50 -14.97 17.04 13.55
CA ASP A 50 -15.52 15.73 13.20
C ASP A 50 -14.95 15.20 11.88
N GLN A 51 -14.76 16.07 10.88
CA GLN A 51 -14.11 15.71 9.61
C GLN A 51 -12.65 15.30 9.83
N MET A 52 -11.93 16.01 10.70
CA MET A 52 -10.54 15.67 11.05
C MET A 52 -10.42 14.32 11.77
N LEU A 53 -11.41 13.95 12.60
CA LEU A 53 -11.46 12.61 13.21
C LEU A 53 -11.62 11.52 12.14
N ILE A 54 -12.50 11.72 11.17
CA ILE A 54 -12.69 10.77 10.06
C ILE A 54 -11.42 10.63 9.22
N ILE A 55 -10.74 11.74 8.91
CA ILE A 55 -9.45 11.72 8.19
C ILE A 55 -8.42 10.91 8.98
N ARG A 56 -8.32 11.14 10.28
CA ARG A 56 -7.40 10.41 11.16
C ARG A 56 -7.67 8.90 11.12
N ASP A 57 -8.94 8.48 11.23
CA ASP A 57 -9.31 7.07 11.20
C ASP A 57 -9.00 6.42 9.85
N LYS A 58 -9.24 7.13 8.74
CA LYS A 58 -8.85 6.69 7.39
C LYS A 58 -7.34 6.49 7.29
N ILE A 59 -6.53 7.46 7.74
CA ILE A 59 -5.07 7.34 7.73
C ILE A 59 -4.60 6.14 8.56
N ILE A 60 -5.19 5.91 9.74
CA ILE A 60 -4.87 4.74 10.58
C ILE A 60 -5.21 3.44 9.84
N ASN A 61 -6.36 3.37 9.18
CA ASN A 61 -6.76 2.20 8.40
C ASN A 61 -5.81 1.95 7.22
N LEU A 62 -5.39 3.00 6.52
CA LEU A 62 -4.39 2.89 5.46
C LEU A 62 -3.07 2.34 5.98
N ARG A 63 -2.56 2.85 7.10
CA ARG A 63 -1.32 2.32 7.73
C ARG A 63 -1.43 0.84 8.07
N LYS A 64 -2.59 0.39 8.56
CA LYS A 64 -2.85 -1.04 8.82
C LYS A 64 -2.83 -1.86 7.53
N LEU A 65 -3.46 -1.37 6.46
CA LEU A 65 -3.46 -2.04 5.15
C LEU A 65 -2.04 -2.20 4.59
N PHE A 66 -1.22 -1.13 4.64
CA PHE A 66 0.18 -1.18 4.23
C PHE A 66 0.98 -2.19 5.06
N THR A 67 0.84 -2.16 6.39
CA THR A 67 1.55 -3.08 7.30
C THR A 67 1.18 -4.54 7.00
N ASN A 68 -0.09 -4.83 6.76
CA ASN A 68 -0.56 -6.17 6.43
C ASN A 68 0.02 -6.62 5.09
N LYS A 69 0.03 -5.75 4.07
CA LYS A 69 0.59 -6.11 2.77
C LYS A 69 2.10 -6.33 2.82
N GLN A 70 2.82 -5.54 3.60
CA GLN A 70 4.25 -5.75 3.83
C GLN A 70 4.53 -7.14 4.43
N LYS A 71 3.76 -7.54 5.45
CA LYS A 71 3.88 -8.88 6.06
C LYS A 71 3.62 -9.99 5.04
N GLU A 72 2.60 -9.84 4.20
CA GLU A 72 2.28 -10.80 3.14
C GLU A 72 3.43 -10.94 2.13
N LEU A 73 3.99 -9.81 1.66
CA LEU A 73 5.11 -9.80 0.72
C LEU A 73 6.37 -10.46 1.30
N VAL A 74 6.67 -10.21 2.58
CA VAL A 74 7.78 -10.87 3.28
C VAL A 74 7.58 -12.40 3.31
N GLN A 75 6.38 -12.87 3.66
CA GLN A 75 6.07 -14.30 3.68
C GLN A 75 6.19 -14.93 2.28
N MET A 76 5.70 -14.25 1.24
CA MET A 76 5.86 -14.69 -0.15
C MET A 76 7.34 -14.78 -0.54
N GLY A 77 8.15 -13.79 -0.18
CA GLY A 77 9.59 -13.78 -0.43
C GLY A 77 10.31 -14.94 0.25
N VAL A 78 10.03 -15.19 1.53
CA VAL A 78 10.58 -16.33 2.28
C VAL A 78 10.21 -17.66 1.60
N LYS A 79 8.96 -17.80 1.17
CA LYS A 79 8.49 -19.01 0.47
C LYS A 79 9.19 -19.20 -0.89
N ALA A 80 9.39 -18.12 -1.65
CA ALA A 80 10.10 -18.17 -2.93
C ALA A 80 11.57 -18.59 -2.77
N ILE A 81 12.27 -18.02 -1.78
CA ILE A 81 13.65 -18.41 -1.44
C ILE A 81 13.72 -19.88 -1.04
N SER A 82 12.79 -20.35 -0.21
CA SER A 82 12.72 -21.76 0.20
C SER A 82 12.54 -22.69 -0.99
N LYS A 83 11.62 -22.36 -1.92
CA LYS A 83 11.43 -23.13 -3.16
C LYS A 83 12.69 -23.14 -4.03
N SER A 84 13.37 -21.99 -4.18
CA SER A 84 14.62 -21.91 -4.93
C SER A 84 15.69 -22.83 -4.34
N LYS A 85 15.87 -22.84 -3.02
CA LYS A 85 16.78 -23.78 -2.33
C LYS A 85 16.42 -25.24 -2.62
N GLN A 86 15.13 -25.60 -2.57
CA GLN A 86 14.68 -26.97 -2.86
C GLN A 86 15.02 -27.38 -4.31
N VAL A 87 14.79 -26.49 -5.28
CA VAL A 87 15.13 -26.73 -6.69
C VAL A 87 16.63 -26.89 -6.86
N THR A 88 17.44 -26.03 -6.26
CA THR A 88 18.91 -26.14 -6.30
C THR A 88 19.39 -27.47 -5.71
N THR A 89 18.86 -27.87 -4.54
CA THR A 89 19.18 -29.16 -3.93
C THR A 89 18.80 -30.33 -4.83
N TYR A 90 17.62 -30.28 -5.45
CA TYR A 90 17.18 -31.31 -6.39
C TYR A 90 18.12 -31.42 -7.60
N ILE A 91 18.46 -30.31 -8.25
CA ILE A 91 19.39 -30.27 -9.40
C ILE A 91 20.75 -30.84 -9.00
N ASN A 92 21.30 -30.40 -7.87
CA ASN A 92 22.60 -30.87 -7.38
C ASN A 92 22.57 -32.39 -7.12
N ASN A 93 21.52 -32.90 -6.46
CA ASN A 93 21.40 -34.32 -6.16
C ASN A 93 21.09 -35.19 -7.39
N ALA A 94 20.35 -34.68 -8.38
CA ALA A 94 20.10 -35.36 -9.65
C ALA A 94 21.40 -35.54 -10.44
N ASN A 95 22.27 -34.53 -10.45
CA ASN A 95 23.59 -34.62 -11.09
C ASN A 95 24.57 -35.57 -10.38
N TYR A 96 24.35 -35.87 -9.09
CA TYR A 96 25.11 -36.87 -8.35
C TYR A 96 24.69 -38.32 -8.64
N LYS A 97 23.45 -38.58 -9.09
CA LYS A 97 22.98 -39.93 -9.44
C LYS A 97 23.39 -40.40 -10.84
N ASN A 98 23.89 -39.50 -11.69
CA ASN A 98 24.32 -39.77 -13.07
C ASN A 98 25.86 -39.91 -13.20
N LYS A 99 26.58 -40.11 -12.09
CA LYS A 99 28.01 -40.47 -12.06
C LYS A 99 28.17 -41.77 -11.29
#